data_AF-A0A0C3DXL4-F1
#
_entry.id   AF-A0A0C3DXL4-F1
#
_cell.length_a   1.000
_cell.length_b   1.000
_cell.length_c   1.000
_cell.angle_alpha   90.00
_cell.angle_beta   90.00
_cell.angle_gamma   90.00
#
_symmetry.space_group_name_H-M   'P 1'
#
loop_
_entity.id
_entity.type
_entity.pdbx_description
1 polymer ?
#
loop_
_entity_poly.entity_id
_entity_poly.type
_entity_poly.pdbx_seq_one_letter_code
_entity_poly.pdbx_strand_id
1 'polypeptide(L)'
;PCGMWVEGDQPSIADHLHLFHGFKGGETTTRCLWKDCPKPNMKGTSIARHVVTHVGFRIKCDTCKHEFARGDACNRAHTRSHCTGMG
;
A
#
# COMPACT_ATOMS: atom_id res chain seq x y z
N PRO A 1 12.00 5.11 -9.29
CA PRO A 1 11.30 3.80 -9.30
C PRO A 1 12.28 2.75 -9.82
N CYS A 2 12.23 1.51 -9.32
CA CYS A 2 13.18 0.45 -9.67
C CYS A 2 12.93 -0.18 -11.05
N GLY A 3 11.83 0.16 -11.73
CA GLY A 3 11.50 -0.33 -13.07
C GLY A 3 10.97 -1.78 -13.10
N MET A 4 10.94 -2.46 -11.96
CA MET A 4 10.34 -3.78 -11.84
C MET A 4 8.82 -3.69 -11.76
N TRP A 5 8.14 -4.68 -12.34
CA TRP A 5 6.71 -4.85 -12.14
C TRP A 5 6.43 -5.26 -10.69
N VAL A 6 5.52 -4.55 -10.05
CA VAL A 6 4.96 -4.96 -8.77
C VAL A 6 3.45 -4.88 -8.91
N GLU A 7 2.83 -6.06 -8.91
CA GLU A 7 1.39 -6.15 -8.77
C GLU A 7 1.06 -6.17 -7.28
N GLY A 8 0.01 -5.45 -6.91
CA GLY A 8 -0.71 -5.79 -5.70
C GLY A 8 -0.60 -4.82 -4.53
N ASP A 9 -0.95 -5.40 -3.39
CA ASP A 9 -1.29 -4.72 -2.15
C ASP A 9 -0.06 -4.42 -1.27
N GLN A 10 -0.32 -3.92 -0.07
CA GLN A 10 0.75 -3.58 0.88
C GLN A 10 1.67 -4.78 1.22
N PRO A 11 1.17 -5.99 1.53
CA PRO A 11 2.00 -7.18 1.68
C PRO A 11 2.91 -7.46 0.48
N SER A 12 2.36 -7.46 -0.73
CA SER A 12 3.11 -7.73 -1.97
C SER A 12 4.27 -6.74 -2.17
N ILE A 13 4.01 -5.46 -1.86
CA ILE A 13 5.03 -4.42 -1.89
C ILE A 13 6.07 -4.60 -0.77
N ALA A 14 5.66 -4.99 0.44
CA ALA A 14 6.59 -5.25 1.53
C ALA A 14 7.55 -6.40 1.19
N ASP A 15 7.03 -7.48 0.62
CA ASP A 15 7.82 -8.61 0.14
C ASP A 15 8.75 -8.19 -1.00
N HIS A 16 8.26 -7.37 -1.94
CA HIS A 16 9.10 -6.80 -3.00
C HIS A 16 10.29 -6.01 -2.43
N LEU A 17 10.03 -5.11 -1.47
CA LEU A 17 11.06 -4.31 -0.82
C LEU A 17 12.06 -5.19 -0.05
N HIS A 18 11.58 -6.27 0.58
CA HIS A 18 12.42 -7.21 1.29
C HIS A 18 13.32 -8.02 0.35
N LEU A 19 12.72 -8.67 -0.65
CA LEU A 19 13.39 -9.64 -1.54
C LEU A 19 14.32 -8.96 -2.54
N PHE A 20 13.94 -7.81 -3.09
CA PHE A 20 14.70 -7.16 -4.16
C PHE A 20 15.54 -5.96 -3.69
N HIS A 21 15.24 -5.41 -2.51
CA HIS A 21 15.96 -4.24 -1.97
C HIS A 21 16.54 -4.47 -0.57
N GLY A 22 16.38 -5.67 0.02
CA GLY A 22 16.89 -5.99 1.35
C GLY A 22 16.26 -5.12 2.46
N PHE A 23 15.16 -4.43 2.16
CA PHE A 23 14.57 -3.45 3.05
C PHE A 23 13.62 -4.13 4.03
N LYS A 24 13.94 -4.10 5.33
CA LYS A 24 13.19 -4.78 6.40
C LYS A 24 12.26 -3.85 7.20
N GLY A 25 12.16 -2.57 6.83
CA GLY A 25 11.45 -1.58 7.65
C GLY A 25 12.25 -1.11 8.85
N GLY A 26 11.56 -0.44 9.78
CA GLY A 26 12.15 0.10 11.01
C GLY A 26 11.50 1.41 11.44
N GLU A 27 11.75 1.80 12.69
CA GLU A 27 11.28 3.08 13.24
C GLU A 27 12.13 4.29 12.79
N THR A 28 13.27 4.03 12.14
CA THR A 28 14.10 5.07 11.55
C THR A 28 13.40 5.73 10.36
N THR A 29 13.82 6.97 10.08
CA THR A 29 13.34 7.68 8.90
C THR A 29 13.95 7.07 7.65
N THR A 30 13.09 6.73 6.69
CA THR A 30 13.42 6.15 5.39
C THR A 30 12.94 7.08 4.29
N ARG A 31 13.73 7.20 3.23
CA ARG A 31 13.40 7.97 2.03
C ARG A 31 12.77 7.09 0.94
N CYS A 32 11.61 7.48 0.43
CA CYS A 32 11.03 6.96 -0.80
C CYS A 32 11.81 7.44 -2.03
N LEU A 33 12.16 6.49 -2.89
CA LEU A 33 12.91 6.71 -4.14
C LEU A 33 12.01 6.64 -5.38
N TRP A 34 10.70 6.78 -5.20
CA TRP A 34 9.79 6.95 -6.33
C TRP A 34 10.03 8.30 -6.99
N LYS A 35 9.94 8.34 -8.32
CA LYS A 35 10.17 9.57 -9.08
C LYS A 35 9.08 10.57 -8.73
N ASP A 36 9.46 11.83 -8.51
CA ASP A 36 8.54 12.94 -8.21
C ASP A 36 7.68 12.72 -6.94
N CYS A 37 8.19 11.94 -5.97
CA CYS A 37 7.48 11.73 -4.70
C CYS A 37 7.41 13.04 -3.89
N PRO A 38 6.20 13.57 -3.59
CA PRO A 38 6.04 14.85 -2.92
C PRO A 38 6.38 14.80 -1.42
N LYS A 39 6.32 13.61 -0.82
CA LYS A 39 6.62 13.38 0.60
C LYS A 39 7.60 12.21 0.72
N PRO A 40 8.89 12.44 0.42
CA PRO A 40 9.84 11.36 0.31
C PRO A 40 10.27 10.81 1.67
N ASN A 41 10.13 11.54 2.77
CA ASN A 41 10.59 11.07 4.09
C ASN A 41 9.41 10.55 4.93
N MET A 42 9.52 9.33 5.45
CA MET A 42 8.59 8.77 6.44
C MET A 42 9.28 7.72 7.32
N LYS A 43 8.58 7.18 8.31
CA LYS A 43 9.04 5.99 9.05
C LYS A 43 9.21 4.80 8.10
N GLY A 44 10.24 3.98 8.32
CA GLY A 44 10.47 2.76 7.56
C GLY A 44 9.29 1.79 7.63
N THR A 45 8.60 1.69 8.76
CA THR A 45 7.36 0.92 8.92
C THR A 45 6.20 1.39 8.02
N SER A 46 6.28 2.61 7.47
CA SER A 46 5.25 3.19 6.60
C SER A 46 5.57 3.11 5.11
N ILE A 47 6.78 2.71 4.71
CA ILE A 47 7.21 2.83 3.31
C ILE A 47 6.39 1.92 2.37
N ALA A 48 6.10 0.68 2.77
CA ALA A 48 5.35 -0.25 1.92
C ALA A 48 3.96 0.30 1.62
N ARG A 49 3.25 0.75 2.67
CA ARG A 49 1.96 1.43 2.54
C ARG A 49 2.06 2.70 1.70
N HIS A 50 3.13 3.47 1.83
CA HIS A 50 3.32 4.68 1.03
C HIS A 50 3.47 4.33 -0.46
N VAL A 51 4.24 3.29 -0.79
CA VAL A 51 4.48 2.86 -2.18
C VAL A 51 3.20 2.38 -2.86
N VAL A 52 2.21 1.84 -2.14
CA VAL A 52 0.85 1.54 -2.65
C VAL A 52 0.25 2.74 -3.40
N THR A 53 0.50 3.96 -2.91
CA THR A 53 -0.05 5.19 -3.51
C THR A 53 0.54 5.53 -4.88
N HIS A 54 1.76 5.06 -5.16
CA HIS A 54 2.41 5.27 -6.44
C HIS A 54 2.05 4.20 -7.47
N VAL A 55 1.91 2.95 -7.04
CA VAL A 55 1.47 1.85 -7.92
C VAL A 55 -0.01 1.96 -8.29
N GLY A 56 -0.79 2.74 -7.54
CA GLY A 56 -2.21 2.98 -7.83
C GLY A 56 -3.12 1.79 -7.49
N PHE A 57 -2.64 0.83 -6.71
CA PHE A 57 -3.43 -0.32 -6.31
C PHE A 57 -4.67 0.11 -5.50
N ARG A 58 -5.82 -0.42 -5.90
CA ARG A 58 -7.12 -0.16 -5.29
C ARG A 58 -7.84 -1.47 -5.07
N ILE A 59 -8.54 -1.55 -3.96
CA ILE A 59 -9.41 -2.67 -3.61
C ILE A 59 -10.84 -2.26 -3.94
N LYS A 60 -11.47 -3.00 -4.84
CA LYS A 60 -12.87 -2.81 -5.16
C LYS A 60 -13.71 -3.76 -4.31
N CYS A 61 -14.66 -3.21 -3.56
CA CYS A 61 -15.63 -4.05 -2.86
C CYS A 61 -16.59 -4.68 -3.87
N ASP A 62 -16.78 -5.99 -3.81
CA ASP A 62 -17.72 -6.64 -4.73
C ASP A 62 -19.19 -6.36 -4.43
N THR A 63 -19.54 -6.00 -3.19
CA THR A 63 -20.92 -5.70 -2.82
C THR A 63 -21.29 -4.26 -3.14
N CYS A 64 -20.58 -3.27 -2.61
CA CYS A 64 -20.92 -1.85 -2.84
C CYS A 64 -20.25 -1.25 -4.09
N LYS A 65 -19.36 -2.00 -4.75
CA LYS A 65 -18.57 -1.56 -5.93
C LYS A 65 -17.67 -0.35 -5.69
N HIS A 66 -17.55 0.11 -4.44
CA HIS A 66 -16.67 1.21 -4.07
C HIS A 66 -15.20 0.79 -4.07
N GLU A 67 -14.33 1.71 -4.47
CA GLU A 67 -12.89 1.49 -4.53
C GLU A 67 -12.19 2.17 -3.36
N PHE A 68 -11.35 1.41 -2.67
CA PHE A 68 -10.58 1.86 -1.53
C PHE A 68 -9.10 1.77 -1.85
N ALA A 69 -8.32 2.77 -1.39
CA ALA A 69 -6.87 2.74 -1.57
C ALA A 69 -6.19 1.60 -0.77
N ARG A 70 -6.86 1.05 0.26
CA ARG A 70 -6.28 0.08 1.22
C ARG A 70 -7.34 -0.83 1.85
N GLY A 71 -6.95 -2.03 2.26
CA GLY A 71 -7.86 -3.04 2.84
C GLY A 71 -8.43 -2.66 4.19
N ASP A 72 -7.64 -2.02 5.06
CA ASP A 72 -8.12 -1.52 6.34
C ASP A 72 -9.10 -0.35 6.18
N ALA A 73 -8.96 0.45 5.11
CA ALA A 73 -9.91 1.51 4.81
C ALA A 73 -11.25 0.94 4.33
N CYS A 74 -11.21 -0.08 3.47
CA CYS A 74 -12.35 -0.88 3.06
C CYS A 74 -13.06 -1.47 4.30
N ASN A 75 -12.33 -2.20 5.14
CA ASN A 75 -12.88 -2.82 6.35
C ASN A 75 -13.53 -1.80 7.30
N ARG A 76 -12.85 -0.68 7.60
CA ARG A 76 -13.42 0.37 8.47
C ARG A 76 -14.67 1.04 7.90
N ALA A 77 -14.76 1.19 6.58
CA ALA A 77 -15.95 1.75 5.95
C ALA A 77 -17.12 0.76 6.08
N HIS A 78 -16.85 -0.52 5.89
CA HIS A 78 -17.86 -1.56 5.86
C HIS A 78 -18.39 -1.96 7.23
N THR A 79 -17.56 -1.95 8.27
CA THR A 79 -18.03 -2.13 9.66
C THR A 79 -18.99 -1.03 10.12
N ARG A 80 -18.97 0.14 9.47
CA ARG A 80 -19.88 1.25 9.74
C ARG A 80 -21.12 1.28 8.84
N SER A 81 -21.16 0.49 7.78
CA SER A 81 -22.15 0.62 6.70
C SER A 81 -22.91 -0.68 6.35
N HIS A 82 -22.83 -1.73 7.18
CA HIS A 82 -23.50 -3.03 6.95
C HIS A 82 -23.19 -3.67 5.58
N CYS A 83 -22.01 -3.38 5.01
CA CYS A 83 -21.59 -3.96 3.74
C CYS A 83 -20.66 -5.16 4.01
N THR A 84 -21.17 -6.38 3.90
CA THR A 84 -20.46 -7.61 4.32
C THR A 84 -19.52 -8.20 3.26
N GLY A 85 -19.35 -7.54 2.11
CA GLY A 85 -18.59 -8.07 0.98
C GLY A 85 -17.10 -7.79 1.04
N MET A 86 -16.34 -8.72 1.60
CA MET A 86 -14.94 -8.93 1.23
C MET A 86 -14.92 -10.14 0.28
N GLY A 87 -14.64 -9.86 -1.00
CA GLY A 87 -14.25 -10.85 -2.01
C GLY A 87 -12.80 -10.61 -2.33
#